data_AF-A0A7C9PN80-F1
#
_entry.id   AF-A0A7C9PN80-F1
#
_cell.length_a   1.000
_cell.length_b   1.000
_cell.length_c   1.000
_cell.angle_alpha   90.00
_cell.angle_beta   90.00
_cell.angle_gamma   90.00
#
_symmetry.space_group_name_H-M   'P 1'
#
loop_
_entity.id
_entity.type
_entity.pdbx_description
1 polymer ?
#
loop_
_entity_poly.entity_id
_entity_poly.type
_entity_poly.pdbx_seq_one_letter_code
_entity_poly.pdbx_strand_id
1 'polypeptide(L)'
;MTEQPFVLLVDDDPQQEAFALALSAHGVEAKHVLPDDLTAGDLNRASLVLIDEFIENWTAREAVEDRIGLFVRDGVALAAVLRSALDGRGPSPETAPTPRNTALVLRTGHLAVLAEGTPAFIRPMTVASRHDLEWVAEKAQVDAETLARFAALAVATKALPTEWGDPTDPTAQLQWLALEEQPWREDAIAQIELCRPPWTVLAATSAGRRWLSWFIQRILPFPTFLVDDRRAASYLGLKPSALDVLLEGDGDAAGALKQAKYTGQLAAFAGRRWWRAGIAAVKQLALETAEGRSADDISRALAALHGTDLDVLGLRHPVFQIDADYNLVDEPLEITEAVRLQPDGWPSYADDPWLATTSIDAEASLAKLIVIDDRADVAEDDGE
;
A
#
# COMPACT_ATOMS: atom_id res chain seq x y z
N MET A 1 -16.26 -16.88 -19.16
CA MET A 1 -14.81 -16.94 -18.90
C MET A 1 -14.36 -15.50 -18.74
N THR A 2 -13.90 -15.10 -17.55
CA THR A 2 -13.31 -13.77 -17.36
C THR A 2 -12.00 -13.73 -18.13
N GLU A 3 -11.87 -12.77 -19.04
CA GLU A 3 -10.63 -12.58 -19.80
C GLU A 3 -9.48 -12.29 -18.82
N GLN A 4 -8.28 -12.82 -19.05
CA GLN A 4 -7.13 -12.56 -18.17
C GLN A 4 -6.74 -11.06 -18.18
N PRO A 5 -6.19 -10.51 -17.09
CA PRO A 5 -5.63 -9.16 -17.10
C PRO A 5 -4.47 -9.06 -18.10
N PHE A 6 -4.37 -7.92 -18.78
CA PHE A 6 -3.31 -7.65 -19.76
C PHE A 6 -2.35 -6.61 -19.20
N VAL A 7 -1.06 -6.96 -19.15
CA VAL A 7 0.04 -6.09 -18.72
C VAL A 7 0.86 -5.71 -19.94
N LEU A 8 1.02 -4.40 -20.13
CA LEU A 8 1.83 -3.84 -21.20
C LEU A 8 3.12 -3.29 -20.61
N LEU A 9 4.27 -3.74 -21.10
CA LEU A 9 5.58 -3.22 -20.71
C LEU A 9 6.14 -2.38 -21.85
N VAL A 10 6.39 -1.09 -21.57
CA VAL A 10 7.00 -0.14 -22.49
C VAL A 10 8.41 0.15 -22.01
N ASP A 11 9.39 -0.39 -22.71
CA ASP A 11 10.82 -0.34 -22.38
C ASP A 11 11.61 -0.48 -23.69
N ASP A 12 12.76 0.18 -23.81
CA ASP A 12 13.59 0.15 -25.02
C ASP A 12 14.62 -0.99 -25.04
N ASP A 13 14.77 -1.73 -23.94
CA ASP A 13 15.60 -2.92 -23.87
C ASP A 13 14.85 -4.17 -24.38
N PRO A 14 15.30 -4.81 -25.48
CA PRO A 14 14.68 -6.04 -25.99
C PRO A 14 14.72 -7.22 -25.01
N GLN A 15 15.61 -7.22 -24.01
CA GLN A 15 15.68 -8.31 -23.02
C GLN A 15 14.45 -8.33 -22.10
N GLN A 16 13.65 -7.26 -22.08
CA GLN A 16 12.40 -7.20 -21.32
C GLN A 16 11.30 -8.15 -21.83
N GLU A 17 11.46 -8.78 -23.00
CA GLU A 17 10.59 -9.89 -23.43
C GLU A 17 10.61 -11.04 -22.41
N ALA A 18 11.77 -11.36 -21.84
CA ALA A 18 11.89 -12.40 -20.82
C ALA A 18 11.15 -12.02 -19.52
N PHE A 19 11.14 -10.72 -19.18
CA PHE A 19 10.38 -10.20 -18.05
C PHE A 19 8.87 -10.34 -18.28
N ALA A 20 8.38 -9.98 -19.47
CA ALA A 20 6.98 -10.17 -19.84
C ALA A 20 6.58 -11.66 -19.77
N LEU A 21 7.41 -12.57 -20.29
CA LEU A 21 7.17 -14.00 -20.20
C LEU A 21 7.11 -14.50 -18.75
N ALA A 22 8.04 -14.04 -17.89
CA ALA A 22 8.05 -14.39 -16.47
C ALA A 22 6.81 -13.85 -15.73
N LEU A 23 6.33 -12.67 -16.10
CA LEU A 23 5.10 -12.11 -15.56
C LEU A 23 3.88 -12.95 -15.98
N SER A 24 3.87 -13.50 -17.20
CA SER A 24 2.79 -14.39 -17.64
C SER A 24 2.71 -15.70 -16.86
N ALA A 25 3.81 -16.17 -16.29
CA ALA A 25 3.78 -17.32 -15.36
C ALA A 25 2.99 -17.04 -14.07
N HIS A 26 2.68 -15.77 -13.78
CA HIS A 26 1.91 -15.34 -12.61
C HIS A 26 0.42 -15.07 -12.92
N GLY A 27 -0.11 -15.67 -13.99
CA GLY A 27 -1.55 -15.70 -14.27
C GLY A 27 -2.12 -14.47 -14.97
N VAL A 28 -1.26 -13.65 -15.59
CA VAL A 28 -1.65 -12.51 -16.44
C VAL A 28 -1.14 -12.69 -17.86
N GLU A 29 -1.78 -12.03 -18.82
CA GLU A 29 -1.17 -11.89 -20.14
C GLU A 29 -0.23 -10.68 -20.12
N ALA A 30 0.98 -10.82 -20.67
CA ALA A 30 1.95 -9.74 -20.69
C ALA A 30 2.59 -9.58 -22.07
N LYS A 31 2.82 -8.33 -22.48
CA LYS A 31 3.46 -7.98 -23.75
C LYS A 31 4.48 -6.88 -23.51
N HIS A 32 5.70 -7.08 -24.00
CA HIS A 32 6.69 -6.02 -24.14
C HIS A 32 6.53 -5.35 -25.51
N VAL A 33 6.68 -4.02 -25.54
CA VAL A 33 6.72 -3.21 -26.75
C VAL A 33 7.78 -2.12 -26.61
N LEU A 34 8.42 -1.79 -27.74
CA LEU A 34 9.17 -0.55 -27.85
C LEU A 34 8.18 0.63 -27.89
N PRO A 35 8.59 1.85 -27.48
CA PRO A 35 7.73 3.02 -27.53
C PRO A 35 7.16 3.32 -28.92
N ASP A 36 7.94 3.06 -29.98
CA ASP A 36 7.52 3.27 -31.38
C ASP A 36 6.48 2.24 -31.86
N ASP A 37 6.44 1.07 -31.23
CA ASP A 37 5.52 -0.02 -31.57
C ASP A 37 4.24 0.00 -30.71
N LEU A 38 4.14 0.95 -29.78
CA LEU A 38 3.00 1.09 -28.88
C LEU A 38 1.75 1.52 -29.66
N THR A 39 0.73 0.66 -29.66
CA THR A 39 -0.54 0.95 -30.33
C THR A 39 -1.64 1.36 -29.36
N ALA A 40 -2.64 2.10 -29.88
CA ALA A 40 -3.87 2.37 -29.14
C ALA A 40 -4.61 1.08 -28.75
N GLY A 41 -4.49 0.01 -29.56
CA GLY A 41 -5.08 -1.30 -29.26
C GLY A 41 -4.47 -1.93 -28.01
N ASP A 42 -3.14 -1.88 -27.89
CA ASP A 42 -2.43 -2.38 -26.71
C ASP A 42 -2.84 -1.59 -25.46
N LEU A 43 -2.83 -0.26 -25.55
CA LEU A 43 -3.19 0.63 -24.44
C LEU A 43 -4.66 0.43 -24.00
N ASN A 44 -5.57 0.26 -24.96
CA ASN A 44 -6.99 0.04 -24.68
C ASN A 44 -7.28 -1.29 -23.99
N ARG A 45 -6.43 -2.30 -24.19
CA ARG A 45 -6.58 -3.62 -23.59
C ARG A 45 -5.92 -3.72 -22.21
N ALA A 46 -4.91 -2.90 -21.95
CA ALA A 46 -4.11 -2.95 -20.74
C ALA A 46 -4.92 -2.64 -19.48
N SER A 47 -4.85 -3.53 -18.51
CA SER A 47 -5.20 -3.23 -17.12
C SER A 47 -4.03 -2.57 -16.38
N LEU A 48 -2.80 -2.84 -16.80
CA LEU A 48 -1.59 -2.26 -16.22
C LEU A 48 -0.58 -1.95 -17.33
N VAL A 49 0.01 -0.75 -17.29
CA VAL A 49 1.15 -0.38 -18.12
C VAL A 49 2.35 -0.14 -17.22
N LEU A 50 3.42 -0.89 -17.46
CA LEU A 50 4.73 -0.72 -16.85
C LEU A 50 5.58 0.10 -17.80
N ILE A 51 6.16 1.20 -17.34
CA ILE A 51 6.90 2.14 -18.17
C ILE A 51 8.30 2.27 -17.60
N ASP A 52 9.33 2.06 -18.42
CA ASP A 52 10.68 2.40 -18.01
C ASP A 52 10.89 3.92 -17.94
N GLU A 53 11.63 4.38 -16.94
CA GLU A 53 12.04 5.78 -16.83
C GLU A 53 13.00 6.18 -17.94
N PHE A 54 14.06 5.40 -18.15
CA PHE A 54 15.16 5.76 -19.06
C PHE A 54 15.05 5.03 -20.38
N ILE A 55 14.26 5.61 -21.27
CA ILE A 55 14.09 5.14 -22.63
C ILE A 55 15.17 5.80 -23.51
N GLU A 56 16.30 5.14 -23.70
CA GLU A 56 17.43 5.70 -24.47
C GLU A 56 17.22 5.51 -25.98
N ASN A 57 16.75 4.34 -26.40
CA ASN A 57 16.59 3.97 -27.80
C ASN A 57 15.18 4.27 -28.31
N TRP A 58 14.91 5.53 -28.65
CA TRP A 58 13.62 5.96 -29.20
C TRP A 58 13.79 6.85 -30.44
N THR A 59 13.91 6.22 -31.61
CA THR A 59 14.30 6.92 -32.84
C THR A 59 13.30 7.98 -33.28
N ALA A 60 11.98 7.72 -33.17
CA ALA A 60 10.98 8.71 -33.57
C ALA A 60 10.97 9.95 -32.64
N ARG A 61 11.29 9.78 -31.35
CA ARG A 61 11.46 10.90 -30.41
C ARG A 61 12.67 11.75 -30.79
N GLU A 62 13.82 11.12 -31.06
CA GLU A 62 15.05 11.85 -31.41
C GLU A 62 14.88 12.68 -32.69
N ALA A 63 14.04 12.21 -33.63
CA ALA A 63 13.74 12.96 -34.85
C ALA A 63 13.02 14.31 -34.62
N VAL A 64 12.53 14.56 -33.40
CA VAL A 64 11.85 15.81 -33.01
C VAL A 64 12.50 16.50 -31.79
N GLU A 65 13.76 16.20 -31.47
CA GLU A 65 14.49 16.76 -30.32
C GLU A 65 14.50 18.30 -30.30
N ASP A 66 14.58 18.93 -31.48
CA ASP A 66 14.56 20.39 -31.63
C ASP A 66 13.17 21.01 -31.38
N ARG A 67 12.12 20.19 -31.27
CA ARG A 67 10.72 20.60 -31.03
C ARG A 67 10.29 20.24 -29.62
N ILE A 68 10.69 21.07 -28.65
CA ILE A 68 10.41 20.89 -27.20
C ILE A 68 8.96 20.48 -26.90
N GLY A 69 7.97 21.03 -27.62
CA GLY A 69 6.55 20.71 -27.40
C GLY A 69 6.10 19.31 -27.87
N LEU A 70 6.90 18.62 -28.69
CA LEU A 70 6.64 17.26 -29.19
C LEU A 70 7.61 16.24 -28.58
N PHE A 71 8.66 16.70 -27.89
CA PHE A 71 9.71 15.85 -27.36
C PHE A 71 9.33 15.25 -26.00
N VAL A 72 9.04 13.94 -25.98
CA VAL A 72 8.72 13.18 -24.77
C VAL A 72 10.02 12.74 -24.09
N ARG A 73 10.51 13.56 -23.15
CA ARG A 73 11.87 13.44 -22.61
C ARG A 73 12.22 12.07 -22.02
N ASP A 74 11.32 11.48 -21.24
CA ASP A 74 11.57 10.27 -20.46
C ASP A 74 10.26 9.50 -20.21
N GLY A 75 10.35 8.39 -19.48
CA GLY A 75 9.21 7.55 -19.09
C GLY A 75 8.17 8.29 -18.24
N VAL A 76 8.57 9.28 -17.44
CA VAL A 76 7.65 10.10 -16.65
C VAL A 76 6.81 10.97 -17.56
N ALA A 77 7.43 11.63 -18.54
CA ALA A 77 6.73 12.39 -19.57
C ALA A 77 5.83 11.49 -20.42
N LEU A 78 6.31 10.29 -20.79
CA LEU A 78 5.52 9.31 -21.52
C LEU A 78 4.27 8.90 -20.74
N ALA A 79 4.39 8.63 -19.44
CA ALA A 79 3.25 8.28 -18.60
C ALA A 79 2.15 9.36 -18.63
N ALA A 80 2.51 10.64 -18.62
CA ALA A 80 1.55 11.74 -18.74
C ALA A 80 0.83 11.74 -20.11
N VAL A 81 1.55 11.45 -21.20
CA VAL A 81 0.98 11.31 -22.56
C VAL A 81 0.01 10.13 -22.60
N LEU A 82 0.42 8.97 -22.09
CA LEU A 82 -0.41 7.76 -22.04
C LEU A 82 -1.65 7.94 -21.17
N ARG A 83 -1.52 8.60 -20.02
CA ARG A 83 -2.66 8.97 -19.17
C ARG A 83 -3.66 9.82 -19.94
N SER A 84 -3.17 10.83 -20.68
CA SER A 84 -4.05 11.69 -21.48
C SER A 84 -4.81 10.91 -22.56
N ALA A 85 -4.14 9.95 -23.21
CA ALA A 85 -4.77 9.08 -24.19
C ALA A 85 -5.81 8.13 -23.55
N LEU A 86 -5.48 7.52 -22.40
CA LEU A 86 -6.37 6.65 -21.64
C LEU A 86 -7.60 7.36 -21.10
N ASP A 87 -7.48 8.65 -20.78
CA ASP A 87 -8.59 9.48 -20.31
C ASP A 87 -9.46 10.04 -21.45
N GLY A 88 -9.06 9.81 -22.71
CA GLY A 88 -9.74 10.38 -23.86
C GLY A 88 -9.72 11.91 -23.86
N ARG A 89 -8.70 12.54 -23.24
CA ARG A 89 -8.57 14.00 -23.22
C ARG A 89 -8.22 14.47 -24.62
N GLY A 90 -9.17 15.15 -25.26
CA GLY A 90 -9.05 15.65 -26.62
C GLY A 90 -8.79 17.15 -26.72
N PRO A 91 -8.49 17.65 -27.93
CA PRO A 91 -8.25 19.08 -28.18
C PRO A 91 -9.53 19.93 -28.14
N SER A 92 -10.71 19.30 -28.07
CA SER A 92 -12.01 19.99 -28.07
C SER A 92 -12.71 19.85 -26.72
N PRO A 93 -13.30 20.93 -26.17
CA PRO A 93 -14.12 20.88 -24.96
C PRO A 93 -15.42 20.06 -25.14
N GLU A 94 -15.79 19.73 -26.38
CA GLU A 94 -16.96 18.91 -26.70
C GLU A 94 -16.69 17.40 -26.52
N THR A 95 -15.42 16.99 -26.40
CA THR A 95 -15.06 15.59 -26.14
C THR A 95 -15.08 15.36 -24.64
N ALA A 96 -16.16 14.76 -24.14
CA ALA A 96 -16.23 14.35 -22.75
C ALA A 96 -15.14 13.31 -22.45
N PRO A 97 -14.32 13.48 -21.38
CA PRO A 97 -13.35 12.49 -20.96
C PRO A 97 -14.02 11.13 -20.68
N THR A 98 -13.36 10.05 -21.08
CA THR A 98 -13.82 8.67 -20.84
C THR A 98 -12.69 7.91 -20.17
N PRO A 99 -12.44 8.16 -18.87
CA PRO A 99 -11.34 7.54 -18.15
C PRO A 99 -11.45 6.01 -18.20
N ARG A 100 -10.30 5.36 -18.41
CA ARG A 100 -10.16 3.91 -18.34
C ARG A 100 -9.56 3.50 -17.00
N ASN A 101 -9.89 2.32 -16.50
CA ASN A 101 -9.33 1.86 -15.23
C ASN A 101 -7.83 1.49 -15.30
N THR A 102 -7.17 1.57 -16.46
CA THR A 102 -5.75 1.21 -16.64
C THR A 102 -4.80 1.92 -15.68
N ALA A 103 -4.06 1.14 -14.90
CA ALA A 103 -3.02 1.61 -14.00
C ALA A 103 -1.71 1.87 -14.78
N LEU A 104 -0.99 2.93 -14.43
CA LEU A 104 0.33 3.27 -14.92
C LEU A 104 1.34 3.15 -13.78
N VAL A 105 2.41 2.42 -14.03
CA VAL A 105 3.49 2.22 -13.07
C VAL A 105 4.83 2.53 -13.73
N LEU A 106 5.59 3.40 -13.08
CA LEU A 106 6.97 3.68 -13.48
C LEU A 106 7.89 2.61 -12.88
N ARG A 107 8.80 2.07 -13.69
CA ARG A 107 9.91 1.22 -13.27
C ARG A 107 11.19 2.03 -13.40
N THR A 108 11.93 2.20 -12.31
CA THR A 108 13.10 3.10 -12.27
C THR A 108 14.22 2.53 -11.41
N GLY A 109 15.47 2.64 -11.85
CA GLY A 109 16.65 2.39 -11.02
C GLY A 109 17.12 3.60 -10.21
N HIS A 110 16.40 4.73 -10.32
CA HIS A 110 16.82 6.05 -9.84
C HIS A 110 15.76 6.69 -8.95
N LEU A 111 14.99 5.87 -8.22
CA LEU A 111 13.95 6.34 -7.31
C LEU A 111 14.50 7.35 -6.27
N ALA A 112 15.72 7.14 -5.80
CA ALA A 112 16.41 8.07 -4.89
C ALA A 112 16.65 9.46 -5.50
N VAL A 113 16.86 9.54 -6.82
CA VAL A 113 17.06 10.81 -7.54
C VAL A 113 15.72 11.50 -7.76
N LEU A 114 14.69 10.76 -8.19
CA LEU A 114 13.33 11.31 -8.40
C LEU A 114 12.69 11.83 -7.11
N ALA A 115 13.06 11.24 -5.97
CA ALA A 115 12.57 11.58 -4.65
C ALA A 115 13.66 12.18 -3.74
N GLU A 116 14.64 12.89 -4.31
CA GLU A 116 15.72 13.51 -3.53
C GLU A 116 15.16 14.32 -2.35
N GLY A 117 15.78 14.15 -1.18
CA GLY A 117 15.33 14.79 0.07
C GLY A 117 14.12 14.14 0.75
N THR A 118 13.62 13.02 0.22
CA THR A 118 12.52 12.25 0.81
C THR A 118 13.04 10.95 1.47
N PRO A 119 12.59 10.60 2.69
CA PRO A 119 12.89 9.32 3.35
C PRO A 119 12.57 8.10 2.48
N ALA A 120 13.43 7.07 2.48
CA ALA A 120 13.36 5.96 1.53
C ALA A 120 12.00 5.27 1.47
N PHE A 121 11.38 5.01 2.62
CA PHE A 121 10.10 4.30 2.73
C PHE A 121 8.98 4.98 1.94
N ILE A 122 8.91 6.32 1.93
CA ILE A 122 7.83 7.06 1.26
C ILE A 122 8.14 7.49 -0.18
N ARG A 123 9.36 7.23 -0.69
CA ARG A 123 9.74 7.62 -2.06
C ARG A 123 8.79 7.08 -3.15
N PRO A 124 8.40 5.78 -3.16
CA PRO A 124 7.51 5.26 -4.19
C PRO A 124 6.19 6.03 -4.26
N MET A 125 5.58 6.28 -3.09
CA MET A 125 4.28 6.96 -2.99
C MET A 125 4.39 8.44 -3.35
N THR A 126 5.47 9.11 -2.93
CA THR A 126 5.72 10.52 -3.24
C THR A 126 5.88 10.74 -4.74
N VAL A 127 6.70 9.92 -5.42
CA VAL A 127 6.90 10.02 -6.87
C VAL A 127 5.61 9.63 -7.60
N ALA A 128 4.93 8.55 -7.18
CA ALA A 128 3.69 8.13 -7.81
C ALA A 128 2.62 9.23 -7.75
N SER A 129 2.39 9.81 -6.57
CA SER A 129 1.42 10.88 -6.36
C SER A 129 1.79 12.15 -7.13
N ARG A 130 3.08 12.48 -7.25
CA ARG A 130 3.55 13.69 -7.97
C ARG A 130 3.32 13.59 -9.48
N HIS A 131 3.39 12.39 -10.03
CA HIS A 131 3.34 12.15 -11.48
C HIS A 131 2.05 11.47 -11.97
N ASP A 132 1.01 11.44 -11.14
CA ASP A 132 -0.29 10.83 -11.47
C ASP A 132 -0.21 9.34 -11.87
N LEU A 133 0.67 8.62 -11.19
CA LEU A 133 0.88 7.18 -11.32
C LEU A 133 0.17 6.44 -10.18
N GLU A 134 -0.20 5.20 -10.45
CA GLU A 134 -0.71 4.32 -9.39
C GLU A 134 0.43 3.81 -8.51
N TRP A 135 1.59 3.50 -9.09
CA TRP A 135 2.75 3.07 -8.31
C TRP A 135 4.08 3.43 -8.99
N VAL A 136 5.16 3.39 -8.22
CA VAL A 136 6.53 3.45 -8.73
C VAL A 136 7.30 2.27 -8.15
N ALA A 137 7.88 1.45 -9.01
CA ALA A 137 8.66 0.29 -8.61
C ALA A 137 10.14 0.56 -8.89
N GLU A 138 10.97 0.32 -7.88
CA GLU A 138 12.41 0.35 -8.07
C GLU A 138 12.86 -0.88 -8.88
N LYS A 139 13.75 -0.69 -9.87
CA LYS A 139 14.36 -1.76 -10.65
C LYS A 139 15.36 -2.50 -9.75
N ALA A 140 14.86 -3.37 -8.89
CA ALA A 140 15.65 -4.34 -8.14
C ALA A 140 15.89 -5.61 -8.98
N GLN A 141 16.60 -6.60 -8.40
CA GLN A 141 16.64 -7.94 -8.99
C GLN A 141 15.22 -8.47 -9.17
N VAL A 142 14.93 -8.99 -10.36
CA VAL A 142 13.60 -9.54 -10.66
C VAL A 142 13.44 -10.83 -9.87
N ASP A 143 12.58 -10.79 -8.86
CA ASP A 143 12.19 -11.94 -8.07
C ASP A 143 10.71 -12.29 -8.24
N ALA A 144 10.33 -13.46 -7.72
CA ALA A 144 8.96 -13.94 -7.79
C ALA A 144 7.97 -13.00 -7.06
N GLU A 145 8.42 -12.32 -6.01
CA GLU A 145 7.58 -11.38 -5.26
C GLU A 145 7.23 -10.15 -6.09
N THR A 146 8.22 -9.55 -6.76
CA THR A 146 8.03 -8.40 -7.64
C THR A 146 7.07 -8.73 -8.79
N LEU A 147 7.24 -9.89 -9.42
CA LEU A 147 6.32 -10.36 -10.47
C LEU A 147 4.91 -10.58 -9.93
N ALA A 148 4.77 -11.21 -8.77
CA ALA A 148 3.48 -11.40 -8.11
C ALA A 148 2.80 -10.07 -7.75
N ARG A 149 3.55 -9.04 -7.34
CA ARG A 149 3.01 -7.70 -7.07
C ARG A 149 2.43 -7.05 -8.32
N PHE A 150 3.12 -7.11 -9.46
CA PHE A 150 2.59 -6.57 -10.71
C PHE A 150 1.38 -7.35 -11.22
N ALA A 151 1.39 -8.68 -11.12
CA ALA A 151 0.24 -9.51 -11.45
C ALA A 151 -0.96 -9.18 -10.56
N ALA A 152 -0.76 -9.07 -9.24
CA ALA A 152 -1.79 -8.68 -8.29
C ALA A 152 -2.35 -7.29 -8.59
N LEU A 153 -1.49 -6.32 -8.97
CA LEU A 153 -1.93 -4.98 -9.36
C LEU A 153 -2.76 -4.99 -10.64
N ALA A 154 -2.37 -5.76 -11.66
CA ALA A 154 -3.14 -5.90 -12.88
C ALA A 154 -4.52 -6.54 -12.62
N VAL A 155 -4.58 -7.58 -11.80
CA VAL A 155 -5.82 -8.23 -11.36
C VAL A 155 -6.71 -7.25 -10.61
N ALA A 156 -6.16 -6.55 -9.61
CA ALA A 156 -6.89 -5.59 -8.79
C ALA A 156 -7.44 -4.41 -9.60
N THR A 157 -6.67 -3.95 -10.58
CA THR A 157 -7.07 -2.88 -11.49
C THR A 157 -8.21 -3.33 -12.39
N LYS A 158 -8.13 -4.54 -12.97
CA LYS A 158 -9.21 -5.12 -13.78
C LYS A 158 -10.48 -5.37 -12.96
N ALA A 159 -10.33 -5.68 -11.68
CA ALA A 159 -11.43 -5.90 -10.76
C ALA A 159 -12.08 -4.61 -10.22
N LEU A 160 -11.54 -3.42 -10.54
CA LEU A 160 -12.18 -2.17 -10.17
C LEU A 160 -13.61 -2.13 -10.73
N PRO A 161 -14.60 -1.63 -9.95
CA PRO A 161 -15.95 -1.39 -10.42
C PRO A 161 -15.98 -0.67 -11.77
N THR A 162 -16.90 -1.05 -12.65
CA THR A 162 -17.09 -0.37 -13.94
C THR A 162 -17.88 0.93 -13.77
N GLU A 163 -18.72 0.99 -12.75
CA GLU A 163 -19.52 2.15 -12.40
C GLU A 163 -19.08 2.67 -11.03
N TRP A 164 -18.77 3.96 -11.00
CA TRP A 164 -18.38 4.72 -9.84
C TRP A 164 -19.29 5.94 -9.85
N GLY A 165 -20.28 6.01 -8.97
CA GLY A 165 -21.32 7.03 -9.19
C GLY A 165 -22.34 7.26 -8.09
N ASP A 166 -22.56 6.30 -7.19
CA ASP A 166 -23.39 6.55 -6.01
C ASP A 166 -22.50 6.71 -4.76
N PRO A 167 -22.25 7.96 -4.30
CA PRO A 167 -21.56 8.24 -3.04
C PRO A 167 -22.14 7.55 -1.82
N THR A 168 -23.43 7.23 -1.89
CA THR A 168 -24.22 6.75 -0.76
C THR A 168 -24.28 5.23 -0.69
N ASP A 169 -23.75 4.55 -1.72
CA ASP A 169 -23.66 3.10 -1.79
C ASP A 169 -22.22 2.63 -2.07
N PRO A 170 -21.41 2.37 -1.03
CA PRO A 170 -20.04 1.89 -1.18
C PRO A 170 -19.94 0.37 -1.45
N THR A 171 -21.04 -0.31 -1.80
CA THR A 171 -21.09 -1.78 -1.90
C THR A 171 -20.01 -2.36 -2.81
N ALA A 172 -19.80 -1.78 -3.99
CA ALA A 172 -18.83 -2.29 -4.97
C ALA A 172 -17.38 -2.18 -4.46
N GLN A 173 -17.09 -1.13 -3.71
CA GLN A 173 -15.78 -0.90 -3.09
C GLN A 173 -15.55 -1.83 -1.90
N LEU A 174 -16.58 -2.05 -1.06
CA LEU A 174 -16.49 -3.02 0.04
C LEU A 174 -16.32 -4.45 -0.49
N GLN A 175 -16.96 -4.79 -1.61
CA GLN A 175 -16.73 -6.05 -2.33
C GLN A 175 -15.31 -6.15 -2.88
N TRP A 176 -14.77 -5.06 -3.45
CA TRP A 176 -13.37 -5.02 -3.89
C TRP A 176 -12.39 -5.23 -2.73
N LEU A 177 -12.72 -4.73 -1.53
CA LEU A 177 -11.96 -5.01 -0.31
C LEU A 177 -12.22 -6.42 0.27
N ALA A 178 -13.15 -7.20 -0.29
CA ALA A 178 -13.65 -8.46 0.27
C ALA A 178 -14.10 -8.34 1.74
N LEU A 179 -14.74 -7.23 2.10
CA LEU A 179 -15.36 -7.07 3.41
C LEU A 179 -16.73 -7.77 3.42
N GLU A 180 -16.73 -9.02 3.86
CA GLU A 180 -17.92 -9.85 4.02
C GLU A 180 -18.73 -9.49 5.28
N GLU A 181 -19.91 -10.08 5.43
CA GLU A 181 -20.72 -9.98 6.65
C GLU A 181 -20.00 -10.67 7.83
N GLN A 182 -19.45 -9.86 8.73
CA GLN A 182 -18.73 -10.28 9.92
C GLN A 182 -19.24 -9.50 11.14
N PRO A 183 -19.12 -10.03 12.37
CA PRO A 183 -19.59 -9.33 13.58
C PRO A 183 -19.00 -7.93 13.77
N TRP A 184 -17.78 -7.71 13.25
CA TRP A 184 -17.02 -6.46 13.34
C TRP A 184 -17.07 -5.63 12.05
N ARG A 185 -17.96 -5.97 11.11
CA ARG A 185 -18.05 -5.30 9.79
C ARG A 185 -18.32 -3.79 9.92
N GLU A 186 -19.25 -3.38 10.78
CA GLU A 186 -19.58 -1.97 10.98
C GLU A 186 -18.37 -1.16 11.50
N ASP A 187 -17.58 -1.74 12.41
CA ASP A 187 -16.34 -1.13 12.89
C ASP A 187 -15.29 -1.03 11.78
N ALA A 188 -15.19 -2.04 10.90
CA ALA A 188 -14.32 -1.98 9.74
C ALA A 188 -14.74 -0.88 8.75
N ILE A 189 -16.04 -0.72 8.50
CA ILE A 189 -16.58 0.37 7.65
C ILE A 189 -16.23 1.72 8.27
N ALA A 190 -16.47 1.92 9.56
CA ALA A 190 -16.11 3.17 10.24
C ALA A 190 -14.61 3.46 10.15
N GLN A 191 -13.75 2.44 10.31
CA GLN A 191 -12.29 2.60 10.15
C GLN A 191 -11.88 2.92 8.71
N ILE A 192 -12.55 2.34 7.70
CA ILE A 192 -12.36 2.71 6.30
C ILE A 192 -12.74 4.18 6.09
N GLU A 193 -13.89 4.62 6.60
CA GLU A 193 -14.35 6.02 6.45
C GLU A 193 -13.40 7.02 7.10
N LEU A 194 -12.83 6.69 8.27
CA LEU A 194 -11.79 7.51 8.94
C LEU A 194 -10.57 7.74 8.05
N CYS A 195 -10.26 6.79 7.16
CA CYS A 195 -9.16 6.89 6.20
C CYS A 195 -9.49 7.72 4.95
N ARG A 196 -10.68 8.35 4.92
CA ARG A 196 -11.15 9.30 3.90
C ARG A 196 -10.95 8.79 2.46
N PRO A 197 -11.47 7.61 2.11
CA PRO A 197 -11.39 7.10 0.75
C PRO A 197 -12.08 8.02 -0.26
N PRO A 198 -11.65 7.99 -1.53
CA PRO A 198 -12.29 8.75 -2.60
C PRO A 198 -13.58 8.05 -3.08
N TRP A 199 -14.65 8.04 -2.26
CA TRP A 199 -15.91 7.36 -2.58
C TRP A 199 -16.60 7.86 -3.86
N THR A 200 -16.42 9.15 -4.20
CA THR A 200 -17.34 9.89 -5.05
C THR A 200 -16.72 10.36 -6.38
N VAL A 201 -16.74 11.67 -6.64
CA VAL A 201 -16.35 12.34 -7.89
C VAL A 201 -14.95 11.93 -8.33
N LEU A 202 -14.00 11.81 -7.41
CA LEU A 202 -12.61 11.49 -7.75
C LEU A 202 -12.45 10.07 -8.29
N ALA A 203 -13.14 9.08 -7.74
CA ALA A 203 -13.10 7.73 -8.29
C ALA A 203 -13.93 7.63 -9.58
N ALA A 204 -15.08 8.30 -9.65
CA ALA A 204 -15.90 8.38 -10.86
C ALA A 204 -15.14 8.96 -12.06
N THR A 205 -14.49 10.09 -11.86
CA THR A 205 -13.73 10.81 -12.90
C THR A 205 -12.38 10.17 -13.26
N SER A 206 -12.00 9.09 -12.57
CA SER A 206 -10.76 8.34 -12.83
C SER A 206 -10.98 6.86 -13.11
N ALA A 207 -12.24 6.43 -13.32
CA ALA A 207 -12.60 5.01 -13.46
C ALA A 207 -12.00 4.13 -12.35
N GLY A 208 -12.05 4.61 -11.11
CA GLY A 208 -11.57 3.89 -9.92
C GLY A 208 -10.07 3.97 -9.66
N ARG A 209 -9.27 4.55 -10.54
CA ARG A 209 -7.82 4.61 -10.34
C ARG A 209 -7.43 5.39 -9.08
N ARG A 210 -8.15 6.46 -8.73
CA ARG A 210 -7.91 7.19 -7.47
C ARG A 210 -8.18 6.33 -6.23
N TRP A 211 -9.15 5.42 -6.29
CA TRP A 211 -9.37 4.43 -5.24
C TRP A 211 -8.18 3.48 -5.12
N LEU A 212 -7.72 2.95 -6.26
CA LEU A 212 -6.53 2.09 -6.31
C LEU A 212 -5.28 2.80 -5.75
N SER A 213 -4.99 4.02 -6.22
CA SER A 213 -3.87 4.84 -5.71
C SER A 213 -3.99 5.08 -4.21
N TRP A 214 -5.17 5.46 -3.71
CA TRP A 214 -5.39 5.64 -2.26
C TRP A 214 -5.05 4.36 -1.50
N PHE A 215 -5.54 3.22 -1.96
CA PHE A 215 -5.31 1.95 -1.28
C PHE A 215 -3.81 1.58 -1.25
N ILE A 216 -3.11 1.62 -2.38
CA ILE A 216 -1.70 1.20 -2.44
C ILE A 216 -0.70 2.24 -1.90
N GLN A 217 -1.05 3.52 -1.94
CA GLN A 217 -0.15 4.59 -1.50
C GLN A 217 -0.43 5.08 -0.08
N ARG A 218 -1.63 4.85 0.48
CA ARG A 218 -2.03 5.37 1.79
C ARG A 218 -2.54 4.33 2.77
N ILE A 219 -3.04 3.18 2.31
CA ILE A 219 -3.59 2.14 3.18
C ILE A 219 -2.59 1.01 3.39
N LEU A 220 -2.13 0.36 2.33
CA LEU A 220 -1.22 -0.79 2.47
C LEU A 220 0.13 -0.46 3.13
N PRO A 221 0.77 0.70 2.86
CA PRO A 221 2.07 1.00 3.48
C PRO A 221 1.94 1.33 4.97
N PHE A 222 0.81 1.89 5.41
CA PHE A 222 0.65 2.47 6.73
C PHE A 222 -0.31 1.67 7.61
N PRO A 223 -0.17 1.72 8.95
CA PRO A 223 -1.08 1.03 9.85
C PRO A 223 -2.42 1.74 9.96
N THR A 224 -3.36 1.39 9.10
CA THR A 224 -4.68 2.04 8.97
C THR A 224 -5.77 1.07 9.43
N PHE A 225 -6.89 0.98 8.71
CA PHE A 225 -7.88 -0.09 8.92
C PHE A 225 -7.33 -1.48 8.56
N LEU A 226 -6.22 -1.54 7.81
CA LEU A 226 -5.39 -2.73 7.63
C LEU A 226 -4.07 -2.58 8.37
N VAL A 227 -3.62 -3.67 8.99
CA VAL A 227 -2.34 -3.74 9.70
C VAL A 227 -1.54 -4.97 9.26
N ASP A 228 -0.22 -4.92 9.40
CA ASP A 228 0.68 -6.06 9.16
C ASP A 228 0.66 -7.07 10.32
N ASP A 229 1.36 -8.20 10.14
CA ASP A 229 1.52 -9.24 11.14
C ASP A 229 2.13 -8.72 12.46
N ARG A 230 3.06 -7.76 12.41
CA ARG A 230 3.74 -7.25 13.61
C ARG A 230 2.76 -6.53 14.51
N ARG A 231 1.96 -5.63 13.94
CA ARG A 231 0.94 -4.86 14.67
C ARG A 231 -0.25 -5.71 15.07
N ALA A 232 -0.70 -6.62 14.19
CA ALA A 232 -1.75 -7.55 14.53
C ALA A 232 -1.37 -8.39 15.76
N ALA A 233 -0.15 -8.93 15.81
CA ALA A 233 0.35 -9.69 16.94
C ALA A 233 0.50 -8.82 18.20
N SER A 234 1.05 -7.62 18.09
CA SER A 234 1.26 -6.75 19.26
C SER A 234 -0.05 -6.29 19.90
N TYR A 235 -1.11 -6.05 19.13
CA TYR A 235 -2.44 -5.73 19.68
C TYR A 235 -3.03 -6.87 20.52
N LEU A 236 -2.57 -8.10 20.28
CA LEU A 236 -2.91 -9.31 21.02
C LEU A 236 -1.86 -9.67 22.09
N GLY A 237 -0.80 -8.86 22.26
CA GLY A 237 0.30 -9.12 23.20
C GLY A 237 1.21 -10.28 22.80
N LEU A 238 1.27 -10.59 21.51
CA LEU A 238 2.00 -11.72 20.95
C LEU A 238 3.16 -11.27 20.06
N LYS A 239 4.13 -12.16 19.85
CA LYS A 239 5.12 -12.02 18.78
C LYS A 239 4.51 -12.47 17.43
N PRO A 240 5.03 -11.99 16.28
CA PRO A 240 4.48 -12.32 14.97
C PRO A 240 4.37 -13.82 14.69
N SER A 241 5.35 -14.62 15.15
CA SER A 241 5.36 -16.10 15.00
C SER A 241 4.13 -16.78 15.61
N ALA A 242 3.57 -16.22 16.67
CA ALA A 242 2.41 -16.80 17.35
C ALA A 242 1.10 -16.66 16.53
N LEU A 243 1.03 -15.75 15.55
CA LEU A 243 -0.15 -15.65 14.70
C LEU A 243 -0.36 -16.91 13.86
N ASP A 244 0.72 -17.50 13.35
CA ASP A 244 0.63 -18.73 12.56
C ASP A 244 0.21 -19.91 13.44
N VAL A 245 0.77 -20.01 14.64
CA VAL A 245 0.36 -21.02 15.64
C VAL A 245 -1.13 -20.88 15.97
N LEU A 246 -1.60 -19.65 16.22
CA LEU A 246 -3.00 -19.38 16.54
C LEU A 246 -3.94 -19.66 15.36
N LEU A 247 -3.49 -19.49 14.11
CA LEU A 247 -4.24 -19.86 12.91
C LEU A 247 -4.35 -21.38 12.72
N GLU A 248 -3.31 -22.12 13.08
CA GLU A 248 -3.28 -23.59 12.95
C GLU A 248 -4.18 -24.30 13.95
N GLY A 249 -4.52 -23.63 15.06
CA GLY A 249 -5.44 -24.15 16.07
C GLY A 249 -6.88 -24.34 15.58
N ASP A 250 -7.62 -25.07 16.42
CA ASP A 250 -9.06 -25.29 16.32
C ASP A 250 -9.75 -24.61 17.50
N GLY A 251 -10.71 -23.71 17.24
CA GLY A 251 -11.45 -23.01 18.28
C GLY A 251 -11.90 -21.61 17.87
N ASP A 252 -12.60 -20.92 18.78
CA ASP A 252 -13.22 -19.61 18.51
C ASP A 252 -12.16 -18.54 18.20
N ALA A 253 -11.02 -18.56 18.91
CA ALA A 253 -9.92 -17.62 18.68
C ALA A 253 -9.29 -17.80 17.29
N ALA A 254 -9.03 -19.06 16.88
CA ALA A 254 -8.50 -19.37 15.56
C ALA A 254 -9.50 -19.02 14.45
N GLY A 255 -10.80 -19.29 14.67
CA GLY A 255 -11.89 -18.93 13.75
C GLY A 255 -12.02 -17.42 13.57
N ALA A 256 -12.03 -16.66 14.68
CA ALA A 256 -12.08 -15.21 14.66
C ALA A 256 -10.84 -14.60 13.98
N LEU A 257 -9.64 -15.16 14.24
CA LEU A 257 -8.42 -14.72 13.58
C LEU A 257 -8.46 -15.00 12.08
N LYS A 258 -8.92 -16.19 11.64
CA LYS A 258 -9.10 -16.51 10.21
C LYS A 258 -10.02 -15.52 9.50
N GLN A 259 -11.11 -15.11 10.16
CA GLN A 259 -12.04 -14.09 9.64
C GLN A 259 -11.40 -12.70 9.58
N ALA A 260 -10.52 -12.36 10.55
CA ALA A 260 -9.82 -11.08 10.58
C ALA A 260 -8.77 -10.91 9.46
N LYS A 261 -8.34 -12.00 8.81
CA LYS A 261 -7.34 -11.94 7.73
C LYS A 261 -7.91 -11.23 6.51
N TYR A 262 -7.15 -10.27 5.97
CA TYR A 262 -7.52 -9.59 4.74
C TYR A 262 -7.31 -10.50 3.52
N THR A 263 -8.35 -10.67 2.71
CA THR A 263 -8.36 -11.52 1.50
C THR A 263 -8.79 -10.78 0.24
N GLY A 264 -8.99 -9.47 0.34
CA GLY A 264 -9.42 -8.61 -0.77
C GLY A 264 -8.35 -8.39 -1.84
N GLN A 265 -8.65 -7.47 -2.76
CA GLN A 265 -7.71 -7.12 -3.81
C GLN A 265 -6.38 -6.65 -3.22
N LEU A 266 -5.27 -7.06 -3.85
CA LEU A 266 -3.91 -6.76 -3.40
C LEU A 266 -3.53 -7.34 -2.02
N ALA A 267 -4.23 -8.35 -1.51
CA ALA A 267 -3.89 -9.00 -0.23
C ALA A 267 -2.46 -9.57 -0.15
N ALA A 268 -1.81 -9.81 -1.29
CA ALA A 268 -0.42 -10.26 -1.38
C ALA A 268 0.57 -9.17 -1.82
N PHE A 269 0.12 -7.93 -2.04
CA PHE A 269 0.96 -6.87 -2.62
C PHE A 269 2.02 -6.35 -1.64
N ALA A 270 1.68 -6.26 -0.35
CA ALA A 270 2.56 -5.72 0.69
C ALA A 270 2.61 -6.66 1.91
N GLY A 271 2.78 -7.97 1.66
CA GLY A 271 2.71 -9.00 2.69
C GLY A 271 1.29 -9.24 3.23
N ARG A 272 1.16 -10.19 4.18
CA ARG A 272 -0.12 -10.51 4.82
C ARG A 272 -0.65 -9.31 5.60
N ARG A 273 -1.96 -9.07 5.49
CA ARG A 273 -2.66 -7.99 6.18
C ARG A 273 -3.87 -8.50 6.95
N TRP A 274 -4.27 -7.72 7.95
CA TRP A 274 -5.37 -8.02 8.85
C TRP A 274 -6.30 -6.81 8.97
N TRP A 275 -7.60 -7.07 9.02
CA TRP A 275 -8.59 -6.08 9.41
C TRP A 275 -8.36 -5.69 10.87
N ARG A 276 -8.08 -4.41 11.13
CA ARG A 276 -7.91 -3.91 12.50
C ARG A 276 -9.15 -4.18 13.36
N ALA A 277 -10.34 -3.97 12.81
CA ALA A 277 -11.60 -4.33 13.47
C ALA A 277 -11.71 -5.83 13.79
N GLY A 278 -11.24 -6.70 12.88
CA GLY A 278 -11.18 -8.14 13.12
C GLY A 278 -10.21 -8.52 14.25
N ILE A 279 -9.02 -7.92 14.29
CA ILE A 279 -8.08 -8.10 15.41
C ILE A 279 -8.65 -7.58 16.72
N ALA A 280 -9.37 -6.45 16.68
CA ALA A 280 -10.08 -5.95 17.85
C ALA A 280 -11.15 -6.93 18.35
N ALA A 281 -11.87 -7.61 17.46
CA ALA A 281 -12.83 -8.65 17.84
C ALA A 281 -12.15 -9.87 18.49
N VAL A 282 -11.01 -10.33 17.96
CA VAL A 282 -10.20 -11.40 18.59
C VAL A 282 -9.76 -10.97 19.99
N LYS A 283 -9.32 -9.72 20.14
CA LYS A 283 -8.97 -9.14 21.45
C LYS A 283 -10.15 -9.12 22.41
N GLN A 284 -11.35 -8.76 21.95
CA GLN A 284 -12.54 -8.76 22.81
C GLN A 284 -12.87 -10.17 23.33
N LEU A 285 -12.78 -11.20 22.47
CA LEU A 285 -12.97 -12.59 22.88
C LEU A 285 -11.99 -12.99 23.99
N ALA A 286 -10.72 -12.61 23.89
CA ALA A 286 -9.73 -12.86 24.93
C ALA A 286 -10.08 -12.14 26.25
N LEU A 287 -10.53 -10.89 26.16
CA LEU A 287 -10.89 -10.07 27.32
C LEU A 287 -12.08 -10.61 28.12
N GLU A 288 -12.93 -11.46 27.54
CA GLU A 288 -14.02 -12.13 28.27
C GLU A 288 -13.50 -13.07 29.38
N THR A 289 -12.27 -13.56 29.23
CA THR A 289 -11.65 -14.51 30.17
C THR A 289 -10.35 -13.98 30.80
N ALA A 290 -9.86 -12.83 30.35
CA ALA A 290 -8.64 -12.22 30.86
C ALA A 290 -8.81 -11.64 32.28
N GLU A 291 -7.73 -11.71 33.07
CA GLU A 291 -7.68 -11.12 34.43
C GLU A 291 -7.61 -9.58 34.40
N GLY A 292 -7.22 -9.01 33.26
CA GLY A 292 -7.00 -7.57 33.07
C GLY A 292 -7.11 -7.16 31.60
N ARG A 293 -6.66 -5.93 31.30
CA ARG A 293 -6.78 -5.32 29.95
C ARG A 293 -5.44 -5.07 29.27
N SER A 294 -4.33 -5.41 29.90
CA SER A 294 -3.00 -5.23 29.30
C SER A 294 -2.80 -6.24 28.17
N ALA A 295 -1.85 -5.96 27.26
CA ALA A 295 -1.52 -6.91 26.21
C ALA A 295 -1.01 -8.25 26.76
N ASP A 296 -0.32 -8.25 27.92
CA ASP A 296 0.06 -9.47 28.64
C ASP A 296 -1.14 -10.27 29.18
N ASP A 297 -2.20 -9.60 29.64
CA ASP A 297 -3.42 -10.29 30.09
C ASP A 297 -4.14 -10.97 28.90
N ILE A 298 -4.14 -10.28 27.76
CA ILE A 298 -4.76 -10.76 26.51
C ILE A 298 -4.01 -11.97 25.97
N SER A 299 -2.67 -11.92 25.92
CA SER A 299 -1.87 -13.03 25.41
C SER A 299 -2.00 -14.28 26.28
N ARG A 300 -2.05 -14.13 27.62
CA ARG A 300 -2.33 -15.23 28.56
C ARG A 300 -3.72 -15.84 28.33
N ALA A 301 -4.74 -15.02 28.15
CA ALA A 301 -6.10 -15.49 27.86
C ALA A 301 -6.17 -16.23 26.51
N LEU A 302 -5.50 -15.71 25.48
CA LEU A 302 -5.42 -16.36 24.16
C LEU A 302 -4.70 -17.70 24.22
N ALA A 303 -3.58 -17.80 24.95
CA ALA A 303 -2.87 -19.07 25.14
C ALA A 303 -3.76 -20.11 25.83
N ALA A 304 -4.53 -19.69 26.85
CA ALA A 304 -5.49 -20.57 27.52
C ALA A 304 -6.64 -21.02 26.60
N LEU A 305 -7.18 -20.12 25.77
CA LEU A 305 -8.21 -20.45 24.77
C LEU A 305 -7.69 -21.38 23.66
N HIS A 306 -6.44 -21.20 23.25
CA HIS A 306 -5.80 -22.01 22.22
C HIS A 306 -5.37 -23.39 22.74
N GLY A 307 -5.04 -23.49 24.03
CA GLY A 307 -4.59 -24.73 24.67
C GLY A 307 -3.11 -25.06 24.44
N THR A 308 -2.33 -24.13 23.88
CA THR A 308 -0.87 -24.24 23.80
C THR A 308 -0.22 -22.93 24.22
N ASP A 309 1.05 -23.02 24.61
CA ASP A 309 1.86 -21.83 24.82
C ASP A 309 2.00 -21.05 23.51
N LEU A 310 1.87 -19.73 23.60
CA LEU A 310 2.06 -18.79 22.50
C LEU A 310 3.26 -17.90 22.82
N ASP A 311 4.03 -17.51 21.80
CA ASP A 311 5.14 -16.58 21.97
C ASP A 311 4.61 -15.20 22.36
N VAL A 312 4.75 -14.83 23.63
CA VAL A 312 4.30 -13.55 24.18
C VAL A 312 5.29 -12.42 23.89
N LEU A 313 4.76 -11.21 23.72
CA LEU A 313 5.57 -10.01 23.48
C LEU A 313 6.26 -9.50 24.75
N GLY A 314 5.55 -9.53 25.90
CA GLY A 314 6.06 -9.07 27.19
C GLY A 314 6.06 -7.54 27.37
N LEU A 315 5.19 -6.84 26.64
CA LEU A 315 4.98 -5.40 26.73
C LEU A 315 3.50 -5.12 27.06
N ARG A 316 3.22 -4.13 27.89
CA ARG A 316 1.87 -3.74 28.30
C ARG A 316 1.18 -2.87 27.25
N HIS A 317 1.90 -1.88 26.73
CA HIS A 317 1.41 -0.90 25.76
C HIS A 317 2.43 -0.73 24.62
N PRO A 318 2.57 -1.75 23.76
CA PRO A 318 3.59 -1.75 22.70
C PRO A 318 3.32 -0.67 21.65
N VAL A 319 4.36 0.09 21.32
CA VAL A 319 4.38 1.07 20.23
C VAL A 319 5.54 0.77 19.27
N PHE A 320 5.43 1.26 18.04
CA PHE A 320 6.38 0.94 16.96
C PHE A 320 7.17 2.14 16.50
N GLN A 321 8.49 1.97 16.46
CA GLN A 321 9.40 3.02 16.03
C GLN A 321 9.58 3.02 14.52
N ILE A 322 9.99 4.18 14.03
CA ILE A 322 10.55 4.30 12.69
C ILE A 322 11.98 4.82 12.73
N ASP A 323 12.79 4.43 11.75
CA ASP A 323 14.12 4.99 11.52
C ASP A 323 14.08 6.30 10.70
N ALA A 324 15.23 6.91 10.44
CA ALA A 324 15.35 8.15 9.66
C ALA A 324 14.82 8.03 8.21
N ASP A 325 14.76 6.80 7.68
CA ASP A 325 14.20 6.47 6.36
C ASP A 325 12.71 6.11 6.43
N TYR A 326 12.09 6.25 7.62
CA TYR A 326 10.72 5.90 7.99
C TYR A 326 10.40 4.40 7.91
N ASN A 327 11.41 3.53 7.88
CA ASN A 327 11.17 2.10 7.97
C ASN A 327 10.82 1.73 9.40
N LEU A 328 9.94 0.74 9.53
CA LEU A 328 9.56 0.17 10.82
C LEU A 328 10.76 -0.53 11.46
N VAL A 329 11.09 -0.16 12.70
CA VAL A 329 12.05 -0.92 13.52
C VAL A 329 11.39 -2.22 13.99
N ASP A 330 12.14 -3.33 13.94
CA ASP A 330 11.61 -4.67 14.17
C ASP A 330 11.04 -4.89 15.59
N GLU A 331 11.70 -4.34 16.60
CA GLU A 331 11.32 -4.50 17.99
C GLU A 331 10.43 -3.33 18.46
N PRO A 332 9.19 -3.61 18.90
CA PRO A 332 8.37 -2.61 19.57
C PRO A 332 8.92 -2.30 20.97
N LEU A 333 8.47 -1.20 21.56
CA LEU A 333 8.85 -0.78 22.90
C LEU A 333 7.63 -0.34 23.72
N GLU A 334 7.80 -0.05 25.01
CA GLU A 334 6.71 0.50 25.82
C GLU A 334 6.41 1.95 25.48
N ILE A 335 5.13 2.33 25.42
CA ILE A 335 4.72 3.72 25.18
C ILE A 335 5.39 4.74 26.13
N THR A 336 5.76 4.33 27.35
CA THR A 336 6.42 5.18 28.35
C THR A 336 7.90 5.48 28.03
N GLU A 337 8.50 4.79 27.07
CA GLU A 337 9.90 4.94 26.67
C GLU A 337 10.01 5.54 25.25
N ALA A 338 8.91 6.08 24.71
CA ALA A 338 8.89 6.73 23.40
C ALA A 338 8.04 7.99 23.35
N VAL A 339 8.30 8.77 22.31
CA VAL A 339 7.55 9.97 21.94
C VAL A 339 6.95 9.81 20.55
N ARG A 340 5.80 10.44 20.31
CA ARG A 340 5.11 10.40 19.01
C ARG A 340 5.78 11.33 18.01
N LEU A 341 5.84 10.88 16.77
CA LEU A 341 6.31 11.65 15.63
C LEU A 341 5.14 12.06 14.74
N GLN A 342 5.31 13.17 14.02
CA GLN A 342 4.43 13.60 12.93
C GLN A 342 5.22 13.80 11.63
N PRO A 343 5.65 12.70 10.98
CA PRO A 343 6.47 12.78 9.79
C PRO A 343 5.68 13.22 8.57
N ASP A 344 6.33 13.98 7.68
CA ASP A 344 5.76 14.37 6.40
C ASP A 344 5.37 13.14 5.57
N GLY A 345 4.20 13.19 4.94
CA GLY A 345 3.69 12.09 4.12
C GLY A 345 3.03 10.95 4.91
N TRP A 346 3.19 10.89 6.23
CA TRP A 346 2.48 9.94 7.09
C TRP A 346 0.99 10.32 7.18
N PRO A 347 0.05 9.41 6.88
CA PRO A 347 -1.38 9.73 6.97
C PRO A 347 -1.80 10.02 8.40
N SER A 348 -2.55 11.11 8.62
CA SER A 348 -3.02 11.52 9.96
C SER A 348 -4.05 10.59 10.60
N TYR A 349 -4.50 9.56 9.86
CA TYR A 349 -5.45 8.54 10.33
C TYR A 349 -4.79 7.17 10.50
N ALA A 350 -3.51 7.02 10.14
CA ALA A 350 -2.74 5.84 10.50
C ALA A 350 -2.31 5.94 11.98
N ASP A 351 -1.90 4.84 12.58
CA ASP A 351 -1.27 4.92 13.91
C ASP A 351 -0.06 5.85 13.87
N ASP A 352 0.13 6.57 14.97
CA ASP A 352 1.29 7.42 15.16
C ASP A 352 2.57 6.56 15.05
N PRO A 353 3.58 7.02 14.30
CA PRO A 353 4.94 6.49 14.39
C PRO A 353 5.62 7.05 15.65
N TRP A 354 6.55 6.27 16.21
CA TRP A 354 7.20 6.61 17.47
C TRP A 354 8.72 6.69 17.31
N LEU A 355 9.38 7.32 18.29
CA LEU A 355 10.83 7.34 18.47
C LEU A 355 11.14 7.03 19.93
N ALA A 356 12.07 6.12 20.21
CA ALA A 356 12.55 5.92 21.58
C ALA A 356 13.18 7.21 22.12
N THR A 357 12.88 7.54 23.37
CA THR A 357 13.45 8.73 24.04
C THR A 357 14.97 8.70 24.05
N THR A 358 15.56 7.52 24.24
CA THR A 358 17.01 7.30 24.20
C THR A 358 17.67 7.52 22.84
N SER A 359 16.88 7.61 21.76
CA SER A 359 17.38 7.80 20.38
C SER A 359 17.25 9.24 19.88
N ILE A 360 16.69 10.16 20.67
CA ILE A 360 16.43 11.55 20.27
C ILE A 360 17.72 12.27 19.82
N ASP A 361 18.81 12.11 20.57
CA ASP A 361 20.11 12.72 20.22
C ASP A 361 20.75 12.11 18.97
N ALA A 362 20.60 10.79 18.81
CA ALA A 362 21.16 10.07 17.67
C ALA A 362 20.38 10.38 16.37
N GLU A 363 19.08 10.61 16.48
CA GLU A 363 18.15 10.82 15.37
C GLU A 363 17.64 12.27 15.32
N ALA A 364 18.56 13.23 15.31
CA ALA A 364 18.25 14.66 15.33
C ALA A 364 17.33 15.13 14.18
N SER A 365 17.21 14.36 13.09
CA SER A 365 16.25 14.62 12.01
C SER A 365 14.81 14.28 12.42
N LEU A 366 14.60 13.12 13.06
CA LEU A 366 13.31 12.68 13.58
C LEU A 366 12.88 13.46 14.82
N ALA A 367 13.83 13.83 15.69
CA ALA A 367 13.54 14.62 16.89
C ALA A 367 12.80 15.95 16.58
N LYS A 368 13.05 16.55 15.40
CA LYS A 368 12.36 17.76 14.94
C LYS A 368 10.89 17.54 14.58
N LEU A 369 10.51 16.29 14.38
CA LEU A 369 9.17 15.85 14.00
C LEU A 369 8.34 15.40 15.20
N ILE A 370 8.85 15.49 16.44
CA ILE A 370 8.10 15.17 17.65
C ILE A 370 6.85 16.07 17.73
N VAL A 371 5.70 15.43 17.99
CA VAL A 371 4.41 16.12 18.14
C VAL A 371 4.50 17.16 19.24
N ILE A 372 3.78 18.27 19.09
CA ILE A 372 3.89 19.42 20.02
C ILE A 372 3.62 19.00 21.47
N ASP A 373 2.65 18.11 21.69
CA ASP A 373 2.22 17.67 23.02
C ASP A 373 3.32 16.90 23.78
N ASP A 374 4.19 16.17 23.08
CA ASP A 374 5.23 15.31 23.69
C ASP A 374 6.56 16.07 23.87
N ARG A 375 6.67 17.33 23.42
CA ARG A 375 7.93 18.10 23.50
C ARG A 375 8.29 18.55 24.91
N ALA A 376 7.30 18.74 25.78
CA ALA A 376 7.53 19.13 27.17
C ALA A 376 8.24 18.02 27.93
N ASP A 377 7.80 16.78 27.72
CA ASP A 377 8.35 15.57 28.37
C ASP A 377 9.83 15.36 28.00
N VAL A 378 10.22 15.70 26.77
CA VAL A 378 11.62 15.63 26.31
C VAL A 378 12.50 16.73 26.93
N ALA A 379 11.96 17.95 27.08
CA ALA A 379 12.72 19.08 27.61
C ALA A 379 12.99 18.98 29.12
N GLU A 380 12.20 18.19 29.86
CA GLU A 380 12.41 17.92 31.28
C GLU A 380 13.55 16.91 31.52
N ASP A 381 13.76 15.94 30.63
CA ASP A 381 14.84 14.94 30.73
C ASP A 381 16.23 15.50 30.38
N ASP A 382 16.35 16.53 29.54
CA ASP A 382 17.62 17.21 29.21
C ASP A 382 18.13 18.14 30.34
N GLY A 383 17.34 18.32 31.40
CA GLY A 383 17.55 19.30 32.47
C GLY A 383 18.05 18.73 33.81
N GLU A 384 18.15 17.41 33.97
CA GLU A 384 18.76 16.71 35.12
C GLU A 384 20.18 16.21 34.81
#